data_AF-A0A2J8S6V8-F1
#
_entry.id   AF-A0A2J8S6V8-F1
#
_cell.length_a   1.000
_cell.length_b   1.000
_cell.length_c   1.000
_cell.angle_alpha   90.00
_cell.angle_beta   90.00
_cell.angle_gamma   90.00
#
_symmetry.space_group_name_H-M   'P 1'
#
loop_
_entity.id
_entity.type
_entity.pdbx_description
1 polymer ?
#
loop_
_entity_poly.entity_id
_entity_poly.type
_entity_poly.pdbx_seq_one_letter_code
_entity_poly.pdbx_strand_id
1 'polypeptide(L)'
;KCDEPLVSGLPHGAFSSSSSISGSYSPGYAKINKRGGAGGWSPSDSDHYQWLQVDFGNRKQISAIATQGRYSSSDWVTQYRMLYSDT
;
A
#
# COMPACT_ATOMS: atom_id res chain seq x y z
N LYS A 1 12.15 15.85 -13.43
CA LYS A 1 11.64 16.10 -12.06
C LYS A 1 11.54 14.75 -11.34
N CYS A 2 11.43 14.72 -10.02
CA CYS A 2 11.33 13.47 -9.26
C CYS A 2 9.89 13.33 -8.75
N ASP A 3 8.98 13.02 -9.66
CA ASP A 3 7.53 13.05 -9.47
C ASP A 3 6.78 11.93 -10.21
N GLU A 4 7.51 10.97 -10.77
CA GLU A 4 6.91 9.81 -11.47
C GLU A 4 6.16 8.88 -10.50
N PRO A 5 5.01 8.30 -10.91
CA PRO A 5 4.26 7.38 -10.06
C PRO A 5 4.95 6.02 -9.94
N LEU A 6 5.59 5.75 -8.80
CA LEU A 6 6.40 4.54 -8.60
C LEU A 6 5.59 3.26 -8.31
N VAL A 7 4.34 3.37 -7.84
CA VAL A 7 3.55 2.23 -7.30
C VAL A 7 2.51 1.70 -8.29
N SER A 8 1.98 2.56 -9.17
CA SER A 8 0.81 2.23 -10.02
C SER A 8 1.06 1.03 -10.95
N GLY A 9 2.27 0.95 -11.51
CA GLY A 9 2.70 -0.08 -12.46
C GLY A 9 3.29 -1.36 -11.85
N LEU A 10 3.47 -1.43 -10.54
CA LEU A 10 4.13 -2.58 -9.89
C LEU A 10 3.24 -3.86 -9.94
N PRO A 11 3.82 -5.05 -10.11
CA PRO A 11 3.07 -6.31 -10.02
C PRO A 11 2.66 -6.60 -8.57
N HIS A 12 1.67 -7.47 -8.36
CA HIS A 12 1.24 -7.85 -7.00
C HIS A 12 2.38 -8.43 -6.14
N GLY A 13 3.33 -9.14 -6.74
CA GLY A 13 4.48 -9.71 -6.04
C GLY A 13 5.45 -8.69 -5.45
N ALA A 14 5.35 -7.41 -5.84
CA ALA A 14 6.12 -6.32 -5.24
C ALA A 14 5.51 -5.79 -3.94
N PHE A 15 4.38 -6.33 -3.50
CA PHE A 15 3.66 -5.87 -2.32
C PHE A 15 3.60 -6.98 -1.27
N SER A 16 3.88 -6.62 -0.02
CA SER A 16 3.71 -7.48 1.14
C SER A 16 3.05 -6.70 2.29
N SER A 17 2.53 -7.41 3.28
CA SER A 17 1.90 -6.79 4.45
C SER A 17 2.00 -7.71 5.66
N SER A 18 1.77 -7.15 6.85
CA SER A 18 1.65 -7.93 8.10
C SER A 18 0.58 -9.01 8.00
N SER A 19 -0.59 -8.64 7.47
CA SER A 19 -1.75 -9.51 7.29
C SER A 19 -2.69 -8.94 6.22
N SER A 20 -3.73 -9.69 5.87
CA SER A 20 -4.83 -9.23 5.02
C SER A 20 -6.12 -9.96 5.38
N ILE A 21 -7.25 -9.27 5.48
CA ILE A 21 -8.57 -9.86 5.82
C ILE A 21 -8.88 -11.09 4.94
N SER A 22 -8.61 -10.98 3.65
CA SER A 22 -8.69 -12.10 2.69
C SER A 22 -7.88 -11.79 1.45
N GLY A 23 -7.82 -12.72 0.49
CA GLY A 23 -7.16 -12.51 -0.79
C GLY A 23 -7.65 -11.28 -1.56
N SER A 24 -8.91 -10.87 -1.38
CA SER A 24 -9.46 -9.65 -2.00
C SER A 24 -8.91 -8.36 -1.37
N TYR A 25 -8.35 -8.42 -0.16
CA TYR A 25 -7.71 -7.32 0.55
C TYR A 25 -6.18 -7.40 0.46
N SER A 26 -5.65 -8.20 -0.46
CA SER A 26 -4.21 -8.37 -0.67
C SER A 26 -3.51 -7.01 -0.85
N PRO A 27 -2.27 -6.86 -0.35
CA PRO A 27 -1.51 -5.61 -0.42
C PRO A 27 -1.29 -5.11 -1.86
N GLY A 28 -1.33 -6.00 -2.87
CA GLY A 28 -1.25 -5.62 -4.28
C GLY A 28 -2.40 -4.73 -4.79
N TYR A 29 -3.53 -4.70 -4.06
CA TYR A 29 -4.66 -3.81 -4.35
C TYR A 29 -4.52 -2.41 -3.74
N ALA A 30 -3.47 -2.13 -2.96
CA ALA A 30 -3.19 -0.82 -2.36
C ALA A 30 -2.65 0.20 -3.37
N LYS A 31 -3.43 0.49 -4.42
CA LYS A 31 -3.11 1.45 -5.48
C LYS A 31 -4.17 2.52 -5.55
N ILE A 32 -3.75 3.78 -5.42
CA ILE A 32 -4.66 4.93 -5.51
C ILE A 32 -5.42 4.93 -6.84
N ASN A 33 -6.68 5.35 -6.81
CA ASN A 33 -7.60 5.38 -7.95
C ASN A 33 -7.82 4.02 -8.65
N LYS A 34 -7.50 2.90 -8.00
CA LYS A 34 -7.85 1.55 -8.46
C LYS A 34 -8.91 0.95 -7.53
N ARG A 35 -9.72 0.04 -8.10
CA ARG A 35 -10.88 -0.58 -7.43
C ARG A 35 -10.82 -2.11 -7.46
N GLY A 36 -9.64 -2.68 -7.75
CA GLY A 36 -9.47 -4.14 -7.80
C GLY A 36 -9.62 -4.77 -6.42
N GLY A 37 -10.04 -6.05 -6.40
CA GLY A 37 -10.28 -6.77 -5.15
C GLY A 37 -11.37 -6.09 -4.31
N ALA A 38 -11.10 -5.90 -3.02
CA ALA A 38 -11.95 -5.17 -2.09
C ALA A 38 -11.81 -3.64 -2.21
N GLY A 39 -11.05 -3.14 -3.20
CA GLY A 39 -10.84 -1.71 -3.44
C GLY A 39 -9.68 -1.09 -2.66
N GLY A 40 -8.78 -1.91 -2.10
CA GLY A 40 -7.66 -1.50 -1.27
C GLY A 40 -7.16 -2.63 -0.39
N TRP A 41 -6.07 -2.39 0.34
CA TRP A 41 -5.57 -3.30 1.37
C TRP A 41 -6.24 -3.02 2.72
N SER A 42 -6.48 -4.08 3.49
CA SER A 42 -6.81 -3.95 4.91
C SER A 42 -6.22 -5.15 5.68
N PRO A 43 -5.50 -4.90 6.78
CA PRO A 43 -4.99 -5.97 7.64
C PRO A 43 -6.12 -6.71 8.33
N SER A 44 -5.85 -7.93 8.80
CA SER A 44 -6.84 -8.74 9.55
C SER A 44 -7.22 -8.09 10.88
N ASP A 45 -6.26 -7.46 11.55
CA ASP A 45 -6.43 -6.73 12.80
C ASP A 45 -6.13 -5.24 12.59
N SER A 46 -6.84 -4.35 13.28
CA SER A 46 -6.60 -2.90 13.20
C SER A 46 -5.90 -2.40 14.47
N ASP A 47 -4.58 -2.60 14.53
CA ASP A 47 -3.72 -2.12 15.62
C ASP A 47 -2.56 -1.25 15.10
N HIS A 48 -1.67 -0.83 16.01
CA HIS A 48 -0.54 0.05 15.70
C HIS A 48 0.68 -0.65 15.09
N TYR A 49 0.62 -1.97 14.90
CA TYR A 49 1.75 -2.81 14.47
C TYR A 49 1.59 -3.33 13.04
N GLN A 50 0.48 -3.02 12.37
CA GLN A 50 0.25 -3.41 10.99
C GLN A 50 1.10 -2.59 10.01
N TRP A 51 1.52 -3.25 8.93
CA TRP A 51 2.34 -2.62 7.91
C TRP A 51 1.97 -3.09 6.50
N LEU A 52 2.17 -2.20 5.55
CA LEU A 52 2.12 -2.44 4.11
C LEU A 52 3.49 -2.06 3.55
N GLN A 53 4.11 -2.98 2.81
CA GLN A 53 5.41 -2.80 2.22
C GLN A 53 5.33 -2.88 0.70
N VAL A 54 6.11 -2.03 0.05
CA VAL A 54 6.29 -2.00 -1.40
C VAL A 54 7.78 -2.15 -1.69
N ASP A 55 8.12 -3.16 -2.47
CA ASP A 55 9.48 -3.39 -2.95
C ASP A 55 9.64 -2.78 -4.35
N PHE A 56 10.57 -1.84 -4.49
CA PHE A 56 10.91 -1.21 -5.76
C PHE A 56 12.02 -1.95 -6.54
N GLY A 57 12.60 -3.00 -5.96
CA GLY A 57 13.70 -3.80 -6.50
C GLY A 57 15.06 -3.10 -6.51
N ASN A 58 15.08 -1.78 -6.68
CA ASN A 58 16.28 -0.94 -6.60
C ASN A 58 15.94 0.38 -5.90
N ARG A 59 16.93 1.02 -5.29
CA ARG A 59 16.78 2.31 -4.59
C ARG A 59 16.09 3.36 -5.47
N LYS A 60 15.08 4.04 -4.92
CA LYS A 60 14.36 5.14 -5.56
C LYS A 60 14.50 6.41 -4.72
N GLN A 61 14.57 7.55 -5.39
CA GLN A 61 14.34 8.83 -4.73
C GLN A 61 12.83 9.04 -4.62
N ILE A 62 12.33 9.24 -3.39
CA ILE A 62 10.91 9.44 -3.11
C ILE A 62 10.75 10.87 -2.58
N SER A 63 9.92 11.66 -3.23
CA SER A 63 9.68 13.07 -2.91
C SER A 63 8.30 13.32 -2.28
N ALA A 64 7.33 12.45 -2.53
CA ALA A 64 5.96 12.58 -2.08
C ALA A 64 5.28 11.21 -1.94
N ILE A 65 4.25 11.17 -1.11
CA ILE A 65 3.41 9.98 -0.88
C ILE A 65 1.96 10.43 -0.90
N ALA A 66 1.13 9.65 -1.57
CA ALA A 66 -0.32 9.82 -1.58
C ALA A 66 -0.98 8.55 -1.03
N THR A 67 -1.96 8.73 -0.16
CA THR A 67 -2.75 7.64 0.42
C THR A 67 -4.21 7.79 0.03
N GLN A 68 -4.95 6.68 0.05
CA GLN A 68 -6.39 6.68 -0.16
C GLN A 68 -7.00 5.58 0.70
N GLY A 69 -8.19 5.84 1.26
CA GLY A 69 -9.00 4.81 1.88
C GLY A 69 -9.46 3.75 0.88
N ARG A 70 -10.01 2.66 1.38
CA ARG A 70 -10.56 1.60 0.54
C ARG A 70 -11.81 2.09 -0.20
N TYR A 71 -11.92 1.73 -1.47
CA TYR A 71 -13.01 2.19 -2.32
C TYR A 71 -14.38 1.77 -1.78
N SER A 72 -15.32 2.72 -1.70
CA SER A 72 -16.71 2.49 -1.30
C SER A 72 -16.86 1.82 0.07
N SER A 73 -15.98 2.13 1.02
CA SER A 73 -16.06 1.64 2.39
C SER A 73 -15.84 2.73 3.44
N SER A 74 -15.90 2.34 4.71
CA SER A 74 -15.57 3.20 5.85
C SER A 74 -14.13 3.01 6.34
N ASP A 75 -13.27 2.36 5.54
CA ASP A 75 -11.92 1.98 5.95
C ASP A 75 -10.90 2.96 5.34
N TRP A 76 -10.28 3.79 6.19
CA TRP A 76 -9.17 4.67 5.81
C TRP A 76 -8.21 4.85 6.97
N VAL A 77 -6.94 5.09 6.63
CA VAL A 77 -5.92 5.44 7.61
C VAL A 77 -5.94 6.95 7.82
N THR A 78 -6.04 7.39 9.08
CA THR A 78 -6.07 8.82 9.44
C THR A 78 -4.67 9.39 9.69
N GLN A 79 -3.75 8.55 10.18
CA GLN A 79 -2.36 8.89 10.47
C GLN A 79 -1.50 7.65 10.24
N TYR A 80 -0.28 7.85 9.72
CA TYR A 80 0.63 6.75 9.45
C TYR A 80 2.08 7.17 9.70
N ARG A 81 2.94 6.17 9.88
CA ARG A 81 4.40 6.34 9.89
C ARG A 81 4.97 5.68 8.65
N MET A 82 5.91 6.34 7.99
CA MET A 82 6.69 5.72 6.93
C MET A 82 8.02 5.21 7.51
N LEU A 83 8.35 3.96 7.17
CA LEU A 83 9.66 3.37 7.36
C LEU A 83 10.26 3.06 5.98
N TYR A 84 11.58 3.02 5.88
CA TYR A 84 12.30 2.69 4.65
C TYR A 84 13.55 1.86 4.99
N SER A 85 13.98 1.02 4.04
CA SER A 85 15.20 0.23 4.13
C SER A 85 15.80 0.05 2.74
N ASP A 86 17.14 0.03 2.67
CA ASP A 86 17.89 -0.40 1.49
C ASP A 86 18.45 -1.83 1.66
N THR A 87 18.29 -2.43 2.86
CA THR A 87 18.75 -3.76 3.28
C THR A 87 17.60 -4.71 3.55
#